data_AF-A0A7S3M2M4-F1
#
_entry.id   AF-A0A7S3M2M4-F1
#
_cell.length_a   1.000
_cell.length_b   1.000
_cell.length_c   1.000
_cell.angle_alpha   90.00
_cell.angle_beta   90.00
_cell.angle_gamma   90.00
#
_symmetry.space_group_name_H-M   'P 1'
#
loop_
_entity.id
_entity.type
_entity.pdbx_description
1 polymer ?
#
loop_
_entity_poly.entity_id
_entity_poly.type
_entity_poly.pdbx_seq_one_letter_code
_entity_poly.pdbx_strand_id
1 'polypeptide(L)'
;LWLNLLQLEPTSLCIDTVFAPPGVGTMAQQEETLIPAPLDTRPRSRLGRTVTLAVAGAVAFAGCAAYGGIPRASSTDATDALSLAAGLKDADGRCQVPATFCKGLQASEGASDQLSYRDCDGDGILDPYCEGGELLRFGYLGSASGCENNWPNGLCMKRKEPAGDVAMSGGMAASNEITVIHFNDVYQVAGVLEKGVRRGGMSRAAHIINEERRRNPNRTFVVFAGDLLSPSVLSDLFEGAQMIDILNGLKLDAASLGNHEFDFGVDTLAKRVNESNFPWLNINLMDEHGELLEGTIPRVIRDVPFAPMWSDEYKTSRVCLFGSAYDVRETMYKDVARVTHKGAIDAAKVEVKHLREEEHCDLVLALTHQFSREDCAMSKVMGDSIDLILGGHDHSTELTTVCGHAPYVKADLDLKTQWIMTLWLDDNGKVNAVDGRLLSLTDADPFDEELH
;
A
#
# COMPACT_ATOMS: atom_id res chain seq x y z
N LEU A 1 8.94 -52.82 -48.02
CA LEU A 1 8.51 -54.21 -47.77
C LEU A 1 8.00 -54.27 -46.33
N TRP A 2 6.71 -54.63 -46.17
CA TRP A 2 6.09 -55.36 -45.04
C TRP A 2 6.33 -54.80 -43.62
N LEU A 3 5.42 -54.08 -42.92
CA LEU A 3 3.95 -54.17 -42.76
C LEU A 3 3.50 -55.34 -41.87
N ASN A 4 2.98 -54.99 -40.67
CA ASN A 4 1.91 -55.62 -39.85
C ASN A 4 1.85 -54.81 -38.52
N LEU A 5 0.84 -53.99 -38.14
CA LEU A 5 -0.63 -54.07 -38.25
C LEU A 5 -1.10 -55.39 -37.59
N LEU A 6 -1.78 -55.42 -36.44
CA LEU A 6 -3.18 -55.03 -36.18
C LEU A 6 -3.47 -55.34 -34.69
N GLN A 7 -4.00 -54.41 -33.88
CA GLN A 7 -5.44 -54.14 -33.64
C GLN A 7 -6.08 -55.09 -32.60
N LEU A 8 -6.69 -54.52 -31.55
CA LEU A 8 -8.15 -54.50 -31.26
C LEU A 8 -8.43 -55.40 -30.02
N GLU A 9 -9.25 -55.08 -29.01
CA GLU A 9 -10.32 -54.10 -28.82
C GLU A 9 -10.43 -53.64 -27.35
N PRO A 10 -11.00 -52.45 -27.12
CA PRO A 10 -11.88 -52.17 -25.99
C PRO A 10 -13.35 -52.42 -26.40
N THR A 11 -14.08 -53.23 -25.64
CA THR A 11 -15.55 -53.35 -25.74
C THR A 11 -16.17 -52.81 -24.44
N SER A 12 -16.88 -51.67 -24.40
CA SER A 12 -18.14 -51.27 -25.07
C SER A 12 -19.35 -52.03 -24.50
N LEU A 13 -20.36 -51.39 -23.90
CA LEU A 13 -21.61 -50.85 -24.51
C LEU A 13 -22.60 -50.63 -23.32
N CYS A 14 -23.60 -49.75 -23.25
CA CYS A 14 -24.44 -49.02 -24.22
C CYS A 14 -25.21 -47.91 -23.44
N ILE A 15 -25.34 -46.64 -23.87
CA ILE A 15 -26.33 -46.04 -24.84
C ILE A 15 -27.70 -45.74 -24.17
N ASP A 16 -28.36 -44.56 -24.24
CA ASP A 16 -28.78 -43.65 -25.34
C ASP A 16 -28.81 -42.14 -24.88
N THR A 17 -28.28 -41.11 -25.58
CA THR A 17 -28.71 -40.35 -26.82
C THR A 17 -29.98 -39.45 -26.62
N VAL A 18 -30.15 -38.18 -27.11
CA VAL A 18 -29.94 -37.54 -28.44
C VAL A 18 -30.14 -35.97 -28.39
N PHE A 19 -29.28 -35.25 -29.15
CA PHE A 19 -29.41 -34.04 -30.03
C PHE A 19 -29.86 -32.59 -29.64
N ALA A 20 -28.89 -31.66 -29.75
CA ALA A 20 -28.63 -30.61 -30.79
C ALA A 20 -29.60 -29.42 -31.11
N PRO A 21 -29.06 -28.23 -31.50
CA PRO A 21 -29.79 -26.97 -31.73
C PRO A 21 -30.06 -26.64 -33.22
N PRO A 22 -30.89 -25.63 -33.53
CA PRO A 22 -30.81 -24.87 -34.79
C PRO A 22 -30.71 -23.35 -34.53
N GLY A 23 -30.20 -22.50 -35.42
CA GLY A 23 -29.76 -22.70 -36.79
C GLY A 23 -29.21 -21.39 -37.38
N VAL A 24 -28.40 -21.55 -38.42
CA VAL A 24 -27.72 -20.52 -39.21
C VAL A 24 -28.67 -19.91 -40.25
N GLY A 25 -28.61 -18.59 -40.43
CA GLY A 25 -29.08 -17.90 -41.63
C GLY A 25 -27.92 -17.10 -42.24
N THR A 26 -27.41 -17.53 -43.38
CA THR A 26 -26.37 -16.85 -44.17
C THR A 26 -26.97 -15.71 -45.00
N MET A 27 -26.26 -14.57 -45.13
CA MET A 27 -26.13 -13.82 -46.40
C MET A 27 -24.97 -12.80 -46.33
N ALA A 28 -24.11 -12.93 -47.34
CA ALA A 28 -23.31 -11.91 -48.03
C ALA A 28 -22.14 -11.19 -47.31
N GLN A 29 -20.96 -11.39 -47.91
CA GLN A 29 -19.74 -10.60 -47.81
C GLN A 29 -20.00 -9.13 -48.20
N GLN A 30 -19.35 -8.20 -47.51
CA GLN A 30 -18.74 -7.03 -48.14
C GLN A 30 -17.54 -6.56 -47.32
N GLU A 31 -16.38 -6.61 -47.96
CA GLU A 31 -15.17 -5.89 -47.57
C GLU A 31 -15.45 -4.39 -47.60
N GLU A 32 -15.09 -3.64 -46.55
CA GLU A 32 -14.79 -2.22 -46.71
C GLU A 32 -13.59 -1.80 -45.86
N THR A 33 -12.79 -0.98 -46.53
CA THR A 33 -11.40 -0.59 -46.31
C THR A 33 -11.28 0.62 -45.39
N LEU A 34 -10.23 0.63 -44.57
CA LEU A 34 -9.74 1.77 -43.78
C LEU A 34 -8.90 2.72 -44.65
N ILE A 35 -9.31 3.99 -44.86
CA ILE A 35 -8.45 5.17 -45.17
C ILE A 35 -9.18 6.47 -44.67
N PRO A 36 -8.50 7.55 -44.18
CA PRO A 36 -9.04 8.49 -43.19
C PRO A 36 -9.61 9.84 -43.70
N ALA A 37 -10.10 10.60 -42.72
CA ALA A 37 -10.79 11.92 -42.65
C ALA A 37 -10.46 13.05 -43.65
N PRO A 38 -11.30 14.11 -43.64
CA PRO A 38 -10.75 15.39 -43.14
C PRO A 38 -11.68 16.19 -42.20
N LEU A 39 -11.01 17.06 -41.42
CA LEU A 39 -11.50 18.10 -40.52
C LEU A 39 -12.49 19.08 -41.17
N ASP A 40 -13.54 19.46 -40.44
CA ASP A 40 -13.98 20.87 -40.41
C ASP A 40 -14.71 21.22 -39.10
N THR A 41 -14.84 22.51 -38.88
CA THR A 41 -14.75 23.24 -37.64
C THR A 41 -16.07 23.91 -37.25
N ARG A 42 -16.25 24.07 -35.93
CA ARG A 42 -17.03 25.10 -35.21
C ARG A 42 -18.50 24.84 -34.79
N PRO A 43 -18.94 25.46 -33.67
CA PRO A 43 -19.90 24.89 -32.73
C PRO A 43 -21.27 25.58 -32.72
N ARG A 44 -22.33 24.88 -32.29
CA ARG A 44 -23.57 25.51 -31.82
C ARG A 44 -24.20 24.78 -30.63
N SER A 45 -24.58 25.61 -29.67
CA SER A 45 -25.28 25.38 -28.41
C SER A 45 -26.78 25.12 -28.54
N ARG A 46 -27.34 24.36 -27.58
CA ARG A 46 -28.55 24.63 -26.74
C ARG A 46 -29.55 23.47 -26.62
N LEU A 47 -29.85 23.17 -25.34
CA LEU A 47 -31.13 22.80 -24.72
C LEU A 47 -31.99 21.67 -25.33
N GLY A 48 -32.03 20.54 -24.60
CA GLY A 48 -33.21 20.08 -23.84
C GLY A 48 -34.43 19.55 -24.59
N ARG A 49 -34.72 18.25 -24.42
CA ARG A 49 -35.99 17.72 -23.86
C ARG A 49 -36.04 16.19 -23.86
N THR A 50 -36.47 15.66 -22.72
CA THR A 50 -36.85 14.27 -22.44
C THR A 50 -38.14 13.92 -23.17
N VAL A 51 -38.24 12.68 -23.70
CA VAL A 51 -39.51 12.06 -24.14
C VAL A 51 -39.57 10.64 -23.59
N THR A 52 -40.57 10.39 -22.74
CA THR A 52 -40.95 9.08 -22.23
C THR A 52 -42.02 8.49 -23.16
N LEU A 53 -41.88 7.22 -23.58
CA LEU A 53 -42.95 6.47 -24.24
C LEU A 53 -43.36 5.29 -23.34
N ALA A 54 -44.62 5.29 -22.94
CA ALA A 54 -45.29 4.16 -22.30
C ALA A 54 -46.07 3.37 -23.36
N VAL A 55 -46.02 2.04 -23.30
CA VAL A 55 -46.96 1.16 -24.01
C VAL A 55 -47.46 0.12 -23.02
N ALA A 56 -48.77 0.17 -22.77
CA ALA A 56 -49.53 -0.80 -22.00
C ALA A 56 -50.07 -1.90 -22.93
N GLY A 57 -50.04 -3.15 -22.47
CA GLY A 57 -50.69 -4.28 -23.13
C GLY A 57 -50.99 -5.36 -22.10
N ALA A 58 -52.26 -5.46 -21.70
CA ALA A 58 -52.79 -6.47 -20.81
C ALA A 58 -53.42 -7.62 -21.62
N VAL A 59 -53.10 -8.87 -21.28
CA VAL A 59 -53.95 -10.03 -21.56
C VAL A 59 -53.91 -10.93 -20.32
N ALA A 60 -55.08 -11.23 -19.77
CA ALA A 60 -55.29 -12.15 -18.68
C ALA A 60 -55.98 -13.43 -19.20
N PHE A 61 -55.66 -14.60 -18.63
CA PHE A 61 -56.66 -15.48 -17.98
C PHE A 61 -56.00 -16.69 -17.30
N ALA A 62 -56.47 -16.96 -16.06
CA ALA A 62 -56.59 -18.21 -15.28
C ALA A 62 -55.49 -19.29 -15.39
N GLY A 63 -54.92 -19.86 -14.33
CA GLY A 63 -55.29 -19.93 -12.92
C GLY A 63 -55.12 -21.38 -12.45
N CYS A 64 -54.19 -21.65 -11.52
CA CYS A 64 -54.31 -22.70 -10.52
C CYS A 64 -53.22 -22.55 -9.44
N ALA A 65 -53.62 -22.83 -8.20
CA ALA A 65 -52.96 -22.50 -6.95
C ALA A 65 -51.70 -23.35 -6.64
N ALA A 66 -50.71 -22.76 -5.96
CA ALA A 66 -50.49 -22.94 -4.51
C ALA A 66 -49.00 -22.81 -4.10
N TYR A 67 -48.79 -22.17 -2.94
CA TYR A 67 -47.61 -22.18 -2.06
C TYR A 67 -46.33 -21.39 -2.41
N GLY A 68 -45.96 -20.52 -1.46
CA GLY A 68 -44.56 -20.21 -1.14
C GLY A 68 -44.06 -18.85 -1.61
N GLY A 69 -44.39 -17.79 -0.86
CA GLY A 69 -43.94 -16.43 -1.15
C GLY A 69 -42.43 -16.21 -0.94
N ILE A 70 -41.80 -15.61 -1.94
CA ILE A 70 -40.58 -14.81 -1.81
C ILE A 70 -40.94 -13.44 -2.40
N PRO A 71 -41.04 -12.35 -1.61
CA PRO A 71 -41.29 -11.04 -2.21
C PRO A 71 -40.00 -10.51 -2.85
N ARG A 72 -40.12 -10.27 -4.16
CA ARG A 72 -39.28 -9.38 -4.97
C ARG A 72 -39.38 -7.96 -4.41
N ALA A 73 -38.22 -7.30 -4.31
CA ALA A 73 -38.08 -5.91 -3.90
C ALA A 73 -38.96 -4.97 -4.75
N SER A 74 -39.80 -4.18 -4.08
CA SER A 74 -40.47 -3.02 -4.64
C SER A 74 -39.59 -1.78 -4.48
N SER A 75 -39.47 -1.02 -5.55
CA SER A 75 -38.93 0.34 -5.55
C SER A 75 -39.81 1.25 -4.70
N THR A 76 -39.30 1.67 -3.54
CA THR A 76 -39.80 2.83 -2.79
C THR A 76 -38.62 3.54 -2.12
N ASP A 77 -38.47 4.80 -2.50
CA ASP A 77 -38.07 5.93 -1.68
C ASP A 77 -36.65 6.04 -1.11
N ALA A 78 -35.91 6.98 -1.71
CA ALA A 78 -34.74 7.66 -1.17
C ALA A 78 -35.03 8.50 0.11
N THR A 79 -36.14 8.23 0.82
CA THR A 79 -36.43 8.77 2.14
C THR A 79 -36.22 7.76 3.27
N ASP A 80 -35.97 6.48 2.97
CA ASP A 80 -35.74 5.45 4.00
C ASP A 80 -34.28 5.30 4.46
N ALA A 81 -33.31 5.87 3.74
CA ALA A 81 -31.93 5.95 4.22
C ALA A 81 -31.76 6.96 5.37
N LEU A 82 -32.66 7.95 5.48
CA LEU A 82 -32.70 8.89 6.60
C LEU A 82 -33.51 8.36 7.80
N SER A 83 -34.41 7.39 7.60
CA SER A 83 -35.25 6.84 8.68
C SER A 83 -34.58 5.70 9.45
N LEU A 84 -33.64 4.94 8.85
CA LEU A 84 -32.85 3.94 9.56
C LEU A 84 -31.78 4.54 10.49
N ALA A 85 -31.28 5.75 10.21
CA ALA A 85 -30.34 6.44 11.08
C ALA A 85 -31.01 7.02 12.34
N ALA A 86 -32.33 7.22 12.33
CA ALA A 86 -33.07 7.91 13.39
C ALA A 86 -33.23 7.09 14.69
N GLY A 87 -32.93 5.79 14.67
CA GLY A 87 -33.03 4.91 15.85
C GLY A 87 -31.70 4.59 16.53
N LEU A 88 -30.57 4.90 15.89
CA LEU A 88 -29.23 4.52 16.38
C LEU A 88 -28.59 5.62 17.24
N LYS A 89 -29.14 6.82 17.22
CA LYS A 89 -28.64 7.97 17.98
C LYS A 89 -29.67 8.46 19.00
N ASP A 90 -29.21 9.03 20.10
CA ASP A 90 -30.06 9.72 21.07
C ASP A 90 -30.35 11.18 20.63
N ALA A 91 -31.09 11.92 21.48
CA ALA A 91 -31.45 13.32 21.22
C ALA A 91 -30.24 14.27 21.16
N ASP A 92 -29.10 13.85 21.71
CA ASP A 92 -27.84 14.59 21.74
C ASP A 92 -26.88 14.12 20.61
N GLY A 93 -27.35 13.22 19.72
CA GLY A 93 -26.61 12.71 18.57
C GLY A 93 -25.62 11.58 18.88
N ARG A 94 -25.59 11.06 20.12
CA ARG A 94 -24.68 9.98 20.54
C ARG A 94 -25.20 8.63 20.11
N CYS A 95 -24.31 7.72 19.77
CA CYS A 95 -24.67 6.36 19.40
C CYS A 95 -25.22 5.56 20.59
N GLN A 96 -26.37 4.92 20.40
CA GLN A 96 -26.92 3.95 21.34
C GLN A 96 -26.07 2.68 21.31
N VAL A 97 -25.61 2.23 22.48
CA VAL A 97 -24.73 1.06 22.60
C VAL A 97 -25.52 -0.25 22.42
N PRO A 98 -25.28 -1.04 21.36
CA PRO A 98 -25.93 -2.33 21.17
C PRO A 98 -25.48 -3.32 22.25
N ALA A 99 -26.36 -4.26 22.60
CA ALA A 99 -26.05 -5.28 23.61
C ALA A 99 -24.86 -6.20 23.27
N THR A 100 -24.38 -6.19 22.02
CA THR A 100 -23.24 -6.96 21.51
C THR A 100 -21.93 -6.17 21.51
N PHE A 101 -21.98 -4.85 21.67
CA PHE A 101 -20.79 -4.00 21.72
C PHE A 101 -20.10 -4.16 23.08
N CYS A 102 -18.76 -4.17 23.07
CA CYS A 102 -17.95 -4.33 24.27
C CYS A 102 -18.20 -5.62 25.07
N LYS A 103 -18.52 -6.71 24.35
CA LYS A 103 -18.62 -8.06 24.92
C LYS A 103 -17.70 -9.01 24.16
N GLY A 104 -16.82 -9.69 24.90
CA GLY A 104 -15.80 -10.57 24.34
C GLY A 104 -16.35 -11.84 23.69
N LEU A 105 -15.72 -12.22 22.58
CA LEU A 105 -15.69 -13.59 22.08
C LEU A 105 -14.63 -14.33 22.91
N GLN A 106 -15.03 -14.94 24.02
CA GLN A 106 -14.15 -15.70 24.94
C GLN A 106 -13.03 -14.85 25.58
N ALA A 107 -13.37 -14.03 26.57
CA ALA A 107 -12.37 -13.47 27.47
C ALA A 107 -11.69 -14.61 28.26
N SER A 108 -10.36 -14.65 28.26
CA SER A 108 -9.58 -15.46 29.20
C SER A 108 -9.91 -15.06 30.65
N GLU A 109 -9.92 -16.02 31.57
CA GLU A 109 -10.31 -15.79 32.98
C GLU A 109 -9.46 -14.67 33.60
N GLY A 110 -10.07 -13.49 33.82
CA GLY A 110 -9.46 -12.35 34.53
C GLY A 110 -9.42 -11.02 33.77
N ALA A 111 -9.71 -10.99 32.46
CA ALA A 111 -9.72 -9.77 31.66
C ALA A 111 -11.16 -9.29 31.40
N SER A 112 -11.55 -8.11 31.89
CA SER A 112 -12.87 -7.53 31.63
C SER A 112 -12.81 -6.40 30.59
N ASP A 113 -13.62 -6.50 29.55
CA ASP A 113 -13.84 -5.42 28.57
C ASP A 113 -14.47 -4.19 29.28
N GLN A 114 -13.90 -3.00 29.07
CA GLN A 114 -14.32 -1.75 29.70
C GLN A 114 -14.93 -0.80 28.68
N LEU A 115 -16.17 -0.38 28.93
CA LEU A 115 -16.85 0.66 28.15
C LEU A 115 -16.52 2.04 28.73
N SER A 116 -16.05 2.94 27.89
CA SER A 116 -15.87 4.37 28.17
C SER A 116 -16.44 5.20 27.02
N TYR A 117 -16.37 6.52 27.11
CA TYR A 117 -16.88 7.43 26.08
C TYR A 117 -15.78 8.42 25.67
N ARG A 118 -15.48 8.49 24.38
CA ARG A 118 -14.40 9.31 23.80
C ARG A 118 -14.89 9.84 22.45
N ASP A 119 -14.61 11.09 22.12
CA ASP A 119 -14.84 11.61 20.77
C ASP A 119 -13.77 11.01 19.84
N CYS A 120 -14.15 10.03 19.03
CA CYS A 120 -13.25 9.20 18.24
C CYS A 120 -13.27 9.54 16.75
N ASP A 121 -14.20 10.37 16.30
CA ASP A 121 -14.31 10.79 14.90
C ASP A 121 -14.34 12.31 14.70
N GLY A 122 -14.15 13.07 15.79
CA GLY A 122 -13.84 14.50 15.76
C GLY A 122 -15.05 15.41 15.59
N ASP A 123 -16.26 14.90 15.71
CA ASP A 123 -17.49 15.68 15.53
C ASP A 123 -17.96 16.42 16.78
N GLY A 124 -17.24 16.26 17.90
CA GLY A 124 -17.55 16.89 19.19
C GLY A 124 -18.62 16.14 19.99
N ILE A 125 -19.11 15.00 19.50
CA ILE A 125 -20.01 14.09 20.20
C ILE A 125 -19.17 12.94 20.79
N LEU A 126 -19.49 12.51 22.01
CA LEU A 126 -18.75 11.42 22.64
C LEU A 126 -19.26 10.06 22.11
N ASP A 127 -18.35 9.29 21.52
CA ASP A 127 -18.61 7.96 21.01
C ASP A 127 -18.47 6.89 22.11
N PRO A 128 -19.34 5.87 22.14
CA PRO A 128 -19.10 4.66 22.90
C PRO A 128 -17.78 4.00 22.46
N TYR A 129 -16.82 3.88 23.37
CA TYR A 129 -15.50 3.30 23.13
C TYR A 129 -15.28 2.11 24.06
N CYS A 130 -14.88 0.97 23.52
CA CYS A 130 -14.54 -0.21 24.28
C CYS A 130 -13.05 -0.48 24.25
N GLU A 131 -12.52 -0.86 25.40
CA GLU A 131 -11.14 -1.31 25.61
C GLU A 131 -11.19 -2.71 26.21
N GLY A 132 -10.63 -3.70 25.50
CA GLY A 132 -10.62 -5.07 25.95
C GLY A 132 -9.58 -5.29 27.03
N GLY A 133 -9.82 -6.25 27.93
CA GLY A 133 -8.85 -6.59 28.98
C GLY A 133 -7.60 -7.33 28.47
N GLU A 134 -7.54 -7.68 27.18
CA GLU A 134 -6.39 -8.27 26.49
C GLU A 134 -5.71 -7.22 25.59
N LEU A 135 -4.39 -7.35 25.38
CA LEU A 135 -3.61 -6.43 24.54
C LEU A 135 -4.23 -6.31 23.14
N LEU A 136 -4.39 -5.06 22.65
CA LEU A 136 -4.80 -4.70 21.28
C LEU A 136 -6.28 -4.95 20.91
N ARG A 137 -7.20 -5.07 21.88
CA ARG A 137 -8.64 -5.02 21.63
C ARG A 137 -9.19 -3.63 21.95
N PHE A 138 -9.54 -2.85 20.94
CA PHE A 138 -10.13 -1.51 21.10
C PHE A 138 -11.05 -1.15 19.92
N GLY A 139 -12.02 -0.28 20.13
CA GLY A 139 -13.01 0.06 19.10
C GLY A 139 -14.09 1.00 19.61
N TYR A 140 -14.78 1.66 18.69
CA TYR A 140 -15.83 2.62 18.97
C TYR A 140 -17.02 2.50 18.02
N LEU A 141 -18.13 3.15 18.40
CA LEU A 141 -19.30 3.39 17.55
C LEU A 141 -19.27 4.85 17.10
N GLY A 142 -18.92 5.13 15.84
CA GLY A 142 -18.68 6.50 15.38
C GLY A 142 -19.96 7.29 15.13
N SER A 143 -20.18 8.36 15.88
CA SER A 143 -21.33 9.24 15.70
C SER A 143 -21.30 9.95 14.34
N ALA A 144 -20.16 10.40 13.82
CA ALA A 144 -20.05 10.98 12.47
C ALA A 144 -20.27 9.95 11.34
N SER A 145 -19.94 8.68 11.57
CA SER A 145 -20.12 7.59 10.60
C SER A 145 -21.49 6.92 10.65
N GLY A 146 -22.45 7.48 11.41
CA GLY A 146 -23.79 6.88 11.51
C GLY A 146 -23.86 5.66 12.44
N CYS A 147 -23.01 5.64 13.47
CA CYS A 147 -22.86 4.59 14.46
C CYS A 147 -22.27 3.28 13.90
N GLU A 148 -21.37 3.37 12.91
CA GLU A 148 -20.60 2.22 12.45
C GLU A 148 -19.75 1.66 13.58
N ASN A 149 -19.72 0.32 13.67
CA ASN A 149 -19.01 -0.41 14.70
C ASN A 149 -17.69 -0.98 14.18
N ASN A 150 -16.56 -0.55 14.76
CA ASN A 150 -15.23 -1.06 14.40
C ASN A 150 -14.55 -1.85 15.54
N TRP A 151 -15.26 -2.12 16.64
CA TRP A 151 -14.80 -3.02 17.70
C TRP A 151 -14.71 -4.47 17.20
N PRO A 152 -13.64 -5.23 17.53
CA PRO A 152 -12.58 -4.94 18.51
C PRO A 152 -11.23 -4.44 17.93
N ASN A 153 -11.18 -3.99 16.67
CA ASN A 153 -9.92 -3.68 15.97
C ASN A 153 -9.86 -2.25 15.42
N GLY A 154 -10.59 -1.31 16.02
CA GLY A 154 -10.80 0.03 15.49
C GLY A 154 -10.13 1.10 16.33
N LEU A 155 -9.18 1.84 15.74
CA LEU A 155 -8.49 2.93 16.45
C LEU A 155 -9.42 4.14 16.61
N CYS A 156 -9.63 4.55 17.86
CA CYS A 156 -10.26 5.83 18.20
C CYS A 156 -9.23 6.94 18.01
N MET A 157 -9.20 7.56 16.83
CA MET A 157 -8.36 8.71 16.57
C MET A 157 -9.24 9.96 16.54
N LYS A 158 -9.19 10.78 17.59
CA LYS A 158 -9.78 12.12 17.57
C LYS A 158 -9.42 12.77 16.23
N ARG A 159 -10.38 12.95 15.33
CA ARG A 159 -10.25 13.96 14.26
C ARG A 159 -10.50 15.34 14.86
N LYS A 160 -9.69 15.70 15.86
CA LYS A 160 -8.86 16.84 15.56
C LYS A 160 -7.91 16.27 14.53
N GLU A 161 -8.08 16.61 13.25
CA GLU A 161 -6.86 17.03 12.57
C GLU A 161 -6.20 17.95 13.58
N PRO A 162 -5.06 17.56 14.13
CA PRO A 162 -4.35 18.50 14.91
C PRO A 162 -3.91 19.49 13.83
N ALA A 163 -4.66 20.59 13.72
CA ALA A 163 -4.03 21.88 13.51
C ALA A 163 -2.97 21.98 14.63
N GLY A 164 -1.84 21.27 14.48
CA GLY A 164 -0.96 20.94 15.59
C GLY A 164 -0.03 19.71 15.50
N ASP A 165 -0.36 18.59 14.84
CA ASP A 165 0.52 17.37 14.81
C ASP A 165 0.90 16.94 13.39
N VAL A 166 0.78 17.84 12.41
CA VAL A 166 2.06 18.19 11.80
C VAL A 166 2.79 18.96 12.88
N ALA A 167 3.85 18.40 13.45
CA ALA A 167 4.87 19.22 14.08
C ALA A 167 5.49 20.10 12.98
N MET A 168 4.75 21.10 12.52
CA MET A 168 5.21 22.27 11.80
C MET A 168 4.86 23.51 12.62
N SER A 169 4.94 23.40 13.96
CA SER A 169 5.57 24.50 14.67
C SER A 169 6.94 24.65 14.01
N GLY A 170 7.35 25.85 13.58
CA GLY A 170 8.65 26.10 12.95
C GLY A 170 9.86 25.86 13.86
N GLY A 171 9.80 24.87 14.74
CA GLY A 171 10.85 24.40 15.61
C GLY A 171 11.65 23.28 14.95
N MET A 172 12.92 23.21 15.32
CA MET A 172 13.83 22.16 14.91
C MET A 172 13.46 20.82 15.58
N ALA A 173 13.77 19.71 14.91
CA ALA A 173 13.73 18.37 15.49
C ALA A 173 14.62 18.25 16.73
N ALA A 174 14.32 17.29 17.60
CA ALA A 174 15.16 17.03 18.77
C ALA A 174 16.56 16.54 18.35
N SER A 175 17.56 16.80 19.18
CA SER A 175 18.96 16.48 18.84
C SER A 175 19.28 14.99 18.84
N ASN A 176 18.44 14.14 19.44
CA ASN A 176 18.54 12.68 19.44
C ASN A 176 17.53 12.00 18.49
N GLU A 177 16.96 12.76 17.55
CA GLU A 177 15.94 12.30 16.62
C GLU A 177 16.55 11.95 15.25
N ILE A 178 16.34 10.74 14.75
CA ILE A 178 16.53 10.37 13.34
C ILE A 178 15.16 10.25 12.67
N THR A 179 15.01 10.87 11.51
CA THR A 179 13.78 10.83 10.71
C THR A 179 13.99 9.94 9.50
N VAL A 180 13.09 9.00 9.23
CA VAL A 180 13.10 8.16 8.03
C VAL A 180 11.77 8.29 7.32
N ILE A 181 11.79 8.88 6.13
CA ILE A 181 10.64 9.01 5.25
C ILE A 181 10.64 7.82 4.29
N HIS A 182 9.54 7.08 4.28
CA HIS A 182 9.44 5.84 3.54
C HIS A 182 8.14 5.78 2.72
N PHE A 183 8.29 5.27 1.50
CA PHE A 183 7.22 4.93 0.57
C PHE A 183 7.69 3.81 -0.36
N ASN A 184 6.74 3.20 -1.07
CA ASN A 184 6.93 2.02 -1.92
C ASN A 184 5.87 2.01 -3.04
N ASP A 185 6.08 1.17 -4.06
CA ASP A 185 5.09 0.84 -5.08
C ASP A 185 4.44 2.08 -5.73
N VAL A 186 5.21 2.87 -6.48
CA VAL A 186 4.71 4.10 -7.10
C VAL A 186 4.65 3.95 -8.62
N TYR A 187 3.42 3.83 -9.13
CA TYR A 187 3.14 3.64 -10.55
C TYR A 187 2.62 4.93 -11.20
N GLN A 188 1.94 5.79 -10.44
CA GLN A 188 1.32 7.01 -10.95
C GLN A 188 1.99 8.26 -10.36
N VAL A 189 2.79 8.94 -11.18
CA VAL A 189 3.50 10.19 -10.82
C VAL A 189 2.58 11.23 -10.17
N ALA A 190 1.40 11.45 -10.78
CA ALA A 190 0.46 12.47 -10.34
C ALA A 190 -0.51 11.98 -9.23
N GLY A 191 -0.42 10.70 -8.84
CA GLY A 191 -1.40 10.04 -8.00
C GLY A 191 -2.70 9.68 -8.74
N VAL A 192 -3.61 9.01 -8.04
CA VAL A 192 -4.83 8.39 -8.58
C VAL A 192 -6.10 9.13 -8.16
N LEU A 193 -7.09 9.18 -9.04
CA LEU A 193 -8.39 9.80 -8.75
C LEU A 193 -9.35 8.75 -8.17
N GLU A 194 -9.75 8.93 -6.91
CA GLU A 194 -10.65 8.02 -6.21
C GLU A 194 -11.82 8.79 -5.60
N LYS A 195 -13.05 8.43 -5.98
CA LYS A 195 -14.28 9.08 -5.47
C LYS A 195 -14.28 10.61 -5.59
N GLY A 196 -13.62 11.15 -6.63
CA GLY A 196 -13.54 12.59 -6.89
C GLY A 196 -12.41 13.32 -6.17
N VAL A 197 -11.58 12.62 -5.38
CA VAL A 197 -10.40 13.18 -4.71
C VAL A 197 -9.16 12.56 -5.32
N ARG A 198 -8.18 13.37 -5.72
CA ARG A 198 -6.88 12.85 -6.19
C ARG A 198 -6.02 12.52 -4.98
N ARG A 199 -5.60 11.26 -4.85
CA ARG A 199 -4.74 10.76 -3.77
C ARG A 199 -3.32 10.50 -4.26
N GLY A 200 -2.35 10.67 -3.38
CA GLY A 200 -0.94 10.40 -3.65
C GLY A 200 -0.22 11.51 -4.39
N GLY A 201 0.75 11.19 -5.25
CA GLY A 201 1.43 12.15 -6.13
C GLY A 201 2.79 12.64 -5.62
N MET A 202 3.80 12.55 -6.50
CA MET A 202 5.20 12.77 -6.15
C MET A 202 5.52 14.21 -5.76
N SER A 203 4.89 15.23 -6.36
CA SER A 203 5.11 16.63 -5.99
C SER A 203 4.59 16.98 -4.59
N ARG A 204 3.52 16.32 -4.13
CA ARG A 204 3.04 16.47 -2.74
C ARG A 204 3.97 15.75 -1.76
N ALA A 205 4.42 14.55 -2.10
CA ALA A 205 5.41 13.83 -1.30
C ALA A 205 6.73 14.63 -1.19
N ALA A 206 7.18 15.24 -2.29
CA ALA A 206 8.37 16.09 -2.33
C ALA A 206 8.28 17.29 -1.39
N HIS A 207 7.11 17.92 -1.32
CA HIS A 207 6.85 19.03 -0.39
C HIS A 207 7.14 18.60 1.05
N ILE A 208 6.51 17.51 1.49
CA ILE A 208 6.69 16.95 2.84
C ILE A 208 8.14 16.54 3.09
N ILE A 209 8.78 15.87 2.13
CA ILE A 209 10.20 15.49 2.21
C ILE A 209 11.07 16.73 2.48
N ASN A 210 10.82 17.81 1.74
CA ASN A 210 11.58 19.05 1.87
C ASN A 210 11.31 19.76 3.21
N GLU A 211 10.09 19.67 3.75
CA GLU A 211 9.76 20.16 5.08
C GLU A 211 10.50 19.39 6.19
N GLU A 212 10.46 18.06 6.16
CA GLU A 212 11.15 17.22 7.16
C GLU A 212 12.67 17.35 7.09
N ARG A 213 13.25 17.56 5.90
CA ARG A 213 14.68 17.88 5.76
C ARG A 213 15.05 19.23 6.39
N ARG A 214 14.18 20.24 6.29
CA ARG A 214 14.39 21.53 6.97
C ARG A 214 14.22 21.41 8.48
N ARG A 215 13.29 20.58 8.94
CA ARG A 215 13.02 20.31 10.37
C ARG A 215 14.16 19.54 11.03
N ASN A 216 14.72 18.52 10.37
CA ASN A 216 15.77 17.65 10.91
C ASN A 216 17.01 17.53 9.98
N PRO A 217 17.76 18.62 9.76
CA PRO A 217 18.88 18.60 8.83
C PRO A 217 19.97 17.61 9.24
N ASN A 218 20.55 16.93 8.25
CA ASN A 218 21.59 15.89 8.39
C ASN A 218 21.18 14.61 9.15
N ARG A 219 19.90 14.49 9.55
CA ARG A 219 19.35 13.30 10.23
C ARG A 219 18.04 12.79 9.62
N THR A 220 17.63 13.35 8.47
CA THR A 220 16.51 12.85 7.67
C THR A 220 17.01 11.94 6.56
N PHE A 221 16.46 10.73 6.50
CA PHE A 221 16.65 9.76 5.43
C PHE A 221 15.34 9.64 4.63
N VAL A 222 15.44 9.54 3.31
CA VAL A 222 14.32 9.35 2.39
C VAL A 222 14.61 8.11 1.57
N VAL A 223 13.77 7.09 1.73
CA VAL A 223 14.01 5.78 1.14
C VAL A 223 12.79 5.25 0.40
N PHE A 224 13.06 4.48 -0.65
CA PHE A 224 12.03 3.93 -1.51
C PHE A 224 12.13 2.40 -1.59
N ALA A 225 11.07 1.67 -1.25
CA ALA A 225 11.13 0.22 -1.14
C ALA A 225 10.63 -0.53 -2.39
N GLY A 226 11.10 -0.14 -3.58
CA GLY A 226 10.90 -0.89 -4.84
C GLY A 226 9.53 -0.72 -5.51
N ASP A 227 9.44 -1.28 -6.72
CA ASP A 227 8.30 -1.20 -7.65
C ASP A 227 7.99 0.22 -8.13
N LEU A 228 8.88 0.72 -8.98
CA LEU A 228 8.81 2.05 -9.59
C LEU A 228 8.72 1.99 -11.12
N LEU A 229 9.51 1.12 -11.75
CA LEU A 229 9.73 1.26 -13.19
C LEU A 229 8.48 0.96 -14.01
N SER A 230 7.62 0.06 -13.57
CA SER A 230 6.40 -0.44 -14.24
C SER A 230 5.25 -0.52 -13.23
N PRO A 231 3.94 -0.60 -13.60
CA PRO A 231 3.35 -0.78 -14.94
C PRO A 231 2.51 0.41 -15.43
N SER A 232 3.05 1.62 -15.34
CA SER A 232 2.34 2.81 -15.81
C SER A 232 2.38 2.95 -17.34
N VAL A 233 1.37 3.57 -17.95
CA VAL A 233 1.37 3.87 -19.39
C VAL A 233 2.57 4.75 -19.79
N LEU A 234 2.98 5.67 -18.91
CA LEU A 234 4.18 6.48 -19.14
C LEU A 234 5.43 5.61 -19.08
N SER A 235 5.45 4.63 -18.18
CA SER A 235 6.54 3.66 -18.07
C SER A 235 6.64 2.78 -19.30
N ASP A 236 5.54 2.35 -19.90
CA ASP A 236 5.60 1.58 -21.15
C ASP A 236 6.21 2.41 -22.30
N LEU A 237 5.99 3.73 -22.30
CA LEU A 237 6.51 4.62 -23.34
C LEU A 237 7.98 4.99 -23.13
N PHE A 238 8.39 5.20 -21.88
CA PHE A 238 9.71 5.73 -21.52
C PHE A 238 10.61 4.68 -20.82
N GLU A 239 10.12 3.46 -20.65
CA GLU A 239 10.76 2.33 -19.98
C GLU A 239 11.30 2.73 -18.59
N GLY A 240 10.51 3.49 -17.84
CA GLY A 240 10.84 3.96 -16.48
C GLY A 240 11.78 5.17 -16.38
N ALA A 241 12.31 5.70 -17.50
CA ALA A 241 13.21 6.86 -17.48
C ALA A 241 12.64 8.07 -16.75
N GLN A 242 11.35 8.34 -16.97
CA GLN A 242 10.61 9.44 -16.39
C GLN A 242 10.51 9.30 -14.86
N MET A 243 10.41 8.08 -14.35
CA MET A 243 10.36 7.84 -12.91
C MET A 243 11.71 8.12 -12.26
N ILE A 244 12.80 7.67 -12.90
CA ILE A 244 14.16 7.95 -12.42
C ILE A 244 14.42 9.45 -12.37
N ASP A 245 14.01 10.21 -13.40
CA ASP A 245 14.18 11.67 -13.43
C ASP A 245 13.48 12.35 -12.24
N ILE A 246 12.25 11.93 -11.92
CA ILE A 246 11.49 12.48 -10.79
C ILE A 246 12.11 12.06 -9.45
N LEU A 247 12.50 10.79 -9.28
CA LEU A 247 13.14 10.32 -8.03
C LEU A 247 14.52 10.95 -7.81
N ASN A 248 15.25 11.26 -8.88
CA ASN A 248 16.47 12.07 -8.80
C ASN A 248 16.19 13.45 -8.20
N GLY A 249 15.04 14.07 -8.54
CA GLY A 249 14.55 15.30 -7.93
C GLY A 249 14.25 15.18 -6.42
N LEU A 250 13.81 13.99 -5.97
CA LEU A 250 13.54 13.71 -4.55
C LEU A 250 14.82 13.53 -3.71
N LYS A 251 15.98 13.32 -4.35
CA LYS A 251 17.29 13.13 -3.69
C LYS A 251 17.28 12.01 -2.66
N LEU A 252 16.83 10.82 -3.06
CA LEU A 252 16.73 9.68 -2.16
C LEU A 252 18.08 9.30 -1.55
N ASP A 253 18.04 8.78 -0.33
CA ASP A 253 19.20 8.24 0.35
C ASP A 253 19.48 6.79 -0.08
N ALA A 254 18.44 6.06 -0.45
CA ALA A 254 18.51 4.71 -0.99
C ALA A 254 17.17 4.27 -1.62
N ALA A 255 17.23 3.36 -2.58
CA ALA A 255 16.09 2.60 -3.08
C ALA A 255 16.38 1.10 -3.01
N SER A 256 15.38 0.25 -2.80
CA SER A 256 15.51 -1.21 -3.00
C SER A 256 14.91 -1.60 -4.33
N LEU A 257 15.38 -2.71 -4.90
CA LEU A 257 14.71 -3.36 -6.03
C LEU A 257 13.42 -4.05 -5.58
N GLY A 258 12.40 -3.99 -6.43
CA GLY A 258 11.20 -4.83 -6.43
C GLY A 258 11.10 -5.65 -7.72
N ASN A 259 9.95 -6.28 -7.95
CA ASN A 259 9.74 -7.10 -9.15
C ASN A 259 9.54 -6.26 -10.42
N HIS A 260 8.86 -5.12 -10.32
CA HIS A 260 8.52 -4.29 -11.48
C HIS A 260 9.73 -3.55 -12.06
N GLU A 261 10.87 -3.56 -11.38
CA GLU A 261 12.16 -3.14 -11.93
C GLU A 261 12.63 -4.01 -13.11
N PHE A 262 12.16 -5.26 -13.19
CA PHE A 262 12.62 -6.24 -14.18
C PHE A 262 11.74 -6.34 -15.43
N ASP A 263 10.58 -5.66 -15.45
CA ASP A 263 9.58 -5.77 -16.51
C ASP A 263 10.15 -5.41 -17.89
N PHE A 264 11.00 -4.38 -17.96
CA PHE A 264 11.63 -3.95 -19.20
C PHE A 264 12.93 -4.73 -19.52
N GLY A 265 13.30 -5.70 -18.69
CA GLY A 265 14.51 -6.52 -18.83
C GLY A 265 15.72 -5.95 -18.10
N VAL A 266 16.69 -6.82 -17.84
CA VAL A 266 17.83 -6.50 -16.96
C VAL A 266 18.76 -5.42 -17.53
N ASP A 267 18.87 -5.31 -18.87
CA ASP A 267 19.68 -4.27 -19.50
C ASP A 267 19.06 -2.87 -19.32
N THR A 268 17.72 -2.79 -19.36
CA THR A 268 17.00 -1.55 -19.06
C THR A 268 17.12 -1.22 -17.58
N LEU A 269 17.00 -2.20 -16.69
CA LEU A 269 17.23 -2.01 -15.26
C LEU A 269 18.64 -1.43 -15.01
N ALA A 270 19.68 -2.05 -15.54
CA ALA A 270 21.06 -1.57 -15.40
C ALA A 270 21.22 -0.12 -15.90
N LYS A 271 20.57 0.22 -17.01
CA LYS A 271 20.52 1.60 -17.50
C LYS A 271 19.83 2.55 -16.51
N ARG A 272 18.68 2.19 -15.93
CA ARG A 272 17.96 3.01 -14.94
C ARG A 272 18.74 3.19 -13.64
N VAL A 273 19.40 2.14 -13.18
CA VAL A 273 20.33 2.20 -12.05
C VAL A 273 21.46 3.20 -12.33
N ASN A 274 22.07 3.15 -13.52
CA ASN A 274 23.13 4.07 -13.92
C ASN A 274 22.67 5.53 -14.13
N GLU A 275 21.39 5.76 -14.43
CA GLU A 275 20.78 7.10 -14.53
C GLU A 275 20.35 7.66 -13.17
N SER A 276 20.38 6.84 -12.11
CA SER A 276 19.94 7.24 -10.76
C SER A 276 21.04 7.99 -10.02
N ASN A 277 20.66 9.07 -9.33
CA ASN A 277 21.53 9.86 -8.44
C ASN A 277 21.49 9.37 -6.99
N PHE A 278 20.89 8.20 -6.76
CA PHE A 278 20.75 7.54 -5.47
C PHE A 278 21.16 6.07 -5.62
N PRO A 279 21.65 5.44 -4.54
CA PRO A 279 22.08 4.06 -4.59
C PRO A 279 20.88 3.09 -4.59
N TRP A 280 20.97 2.07 -5.43
CA TRP A 280 20.08 0.91 -5.40
C TRP A 280 20.67 -0.18 -4.51
N LEU A 281 19.95 -0.54 -3.45
CA LEU A 281 20.35 -1.50 -2.44
C LEU A 281 19.83 -2.89 -2.76
N ASN A 282 20.72 -3.88 -2.67
CA ASN A 282 20.41 -5.27 -2.97
C ASN A 282 21.46 -6.21 -2.38
N ILE A 283 21.03 -7.21 -1.60
CA ILE A 283 21.90 -8.22 -1.01
C ILE A 283 21.67 -9.63 -1.55
N ASN A 284 20.57 -9.86 -2.30
CA ASN A 284 20.07 -11.20 -2.54
C ASN A 284 19.65 -11.50 -3.98
N LEU A 285 19.54 -10.50 -4.84
CA LEU A 285 19.39 -10.67 -6.29
C LEU A 285 20.76 -10.62 -6.95
N MET A 286 21.03 -11.58 -7.82
CA MET A 286 22.35 -11.78 -8.43
C MET A 286 22.19 -11.95 -9.94
N ASP A 287 23.25 -11.67 -10.68
CA ASP A 287 23.32 -11.99 -12.10
C ASP A 287 23.51 -13.51 -12.35
N GLU A 288 23.63 -13.90 -13.62
CA GLU A 288 23.93 -15.29 -14.02
C GLU A 288 25.33 -15.78 -13.61
N HIS A 289 26.20 -14.89 -13.14
CA HIS A 289 27.55 -15.18 -12.68
C HIS A 289 27.65 -15.30 -11.16
N GLY A 290 26.57 -14.96 -10.44
CA GLY A 290 26.49 -15.02 -8.99
C GLY A 290 26.98 -13.75 -8.28
N GLU A 291 27.21 -12.68 -9.03
CA GLU A 291 27.56 -11.34 -8.54
C GLU A 291 26.29 -10.51 -8.32
N LEU A 292 26.37 -9.42 -7.55
CA LEU A 292 25.25 -8.48 -7.43
C LEU A 292 24.93 -7.87 -8.80
N LEU A 293 23.64 -7.59 -9.03
CA LEU A 293 23.17 -6.95 -10.26
C LEU A 293 23.91 -5.63 -10.51
N GLU A 294 24.20 -5.35 -11.79
CA GLU A 294 25.02 -4.21 -12.20
C GLU A 294 24.56 -2.89 -11.58
N GLY A 295 25.51 -2.17 -10.97
CA GLY A 295 25.28 -0.86 -10.35
C GLY A 295 24.60 -0.91 -8.97
N THR A 296 24.11 -2.07 -8.53
CA THR A 296 23.55 -2.23 -7.18
C THR A 296 24.65 -2.44 -6.13
N ILE A 297 24.38 -2.01 -4.90
CA ILE A 297 25.29 -2.17 -3.75
C ILE A 297 24.54 -2.82 -2.59
N PRO A 298 25.20 -3.52 -1.67
CA PRO A 298 24.48 -4.17 -0.56
C PRO A 298 23.90 -3.16 0.43
N ARG A 299 24.62 -2.06 0.66
CA ARG A 299 24.38 -1.16 1.80
C ARG A 299 24.83 0.27 1.59
N VAL A 300 24.29 1.16 2.42
CA VAL A 300 24.78 2.51 2.65
C VAL A 300 25.05 2.68 4.14
N ILE A 301 26.15 3.34 4.46
CA ILE A 301 26.55 3.65 5.84
C ILE A 301 26.67 5.17 5.96
N ARG A 302 26.08 5.73 7.01
CA ARG A 302 26.15 7.16 7.31
C ARG A 302 26.34 7.40 8.79
N ASP A 303 27.38 8.16 9.10
CA ASP A 303 27.62 8.69 10.43
C ASP A 303 26.79 9.97 10.62
N VAL A 304 25.85 9.96 11.58
CA VAL A 304 24.95 11.07 11.86
C VAL A 304 25.26 11.75 13.20
N PRO A 305 25.34 13.08 13.27
CA PRO A 305 25.58 13.80 14.51
C PRO A 305 24.30 13.88 15.34
N PHE A 306 24.37 13.51 16.61
CA PHE A 306 23.25 13.60 17.56
C PHE A 306 23.74 14.09 18.92
N ALA A 307 22.84 14.66 19.73
CA ALA A 307 23.12 14.96 21.14
C ALA A 307 22.03 14.32 22.01
N PRO A 308 22.40 13.57 23.07
CA PRO A 308 21.43 12.95 23.98
C PRO A 308 20.47 13.97 24.60
N MET A 309 19.27 13.53 24.99
CA MET A 309 18.20 14.41 25.47
C MET A 309 18.59 15.35 26.61
N TRP A 310 19.54 14.93 27.46
CA TRP A 310 19.99 15.70 28.63
C TRP A 310 21.46 16.14 28.52
N SER A 311 22.01 16.18 27.31
CA SER A 311 23.41 16.55 27.05
C SER A 311 23.55 17.45 25.83
N ASP A 312 24.41 18.46 25.94
CA ASP A 312 24.80 19.32 24.81
C ASP A 312 26.04 18.78 24.05
N GLU A 313 26.59 17.65 24.49
CA GLU A 313 27.73 17.01 23.83
C GLU A 313 27.26 16.22 22.61
N TYR A 314 27.69 16.67 21.43
CA TYR A 314 27.44 15.97 20.18
C TYR A 314 28.29 14.71 20.08
N LYS A 315 27.60 13.61 19.77
CA LYS A 315 28.16 12.30 19.44
C LYS A 315 27.78 11.95 18.01
N THR A 316 28.29 10.82 17.56
CA THR A 316 27.99 10.24 16.25
C THR A 316 27.31 8.91 16.45
N SER A 317 26.22 8.67 15.71
CA SER A 317 25.58 7.36 15.58
C SER A 317 25.81 6.86 14.16
N ARG A 318 26.21 5.60 14.00
CA ARG A 318 26.41 4.98 12.69
C ARG A 318 25.13 4.30 12.22
N VAL A 319 24.52 4.87 11.18
CA VAL A 319 23.27 4.41 10.57
C VAL A 319 23.58 3.61 9.31
N CYS A 320 23.09 2.39 9.24
CA CYS A 320 23.33 1.46 8.15
C CYS A 320 22.02 0.99 7.53
N LEU A 321 21.94 1.05 6.20
CA LEU A 321 20.78 0.65 5.41
C LEU A 321 21.20 -0.47 4.48
N PHE A 322 20.41 -1.54 4.37
CA PHE A 322 20.61 -2.58 3.35
C PHE A 322 19.30 -2.87 2.61
N GLY A 323 19.40 -3.43 1.39
CA GLY A 323 18.25 -3.70 0.52
C GLY A 323 18.04 -5.19 0.28
N SER A 324 16.79 -5.66 0.32
CA SER A 324 16.45 -7.07 0.07
C SER A 324 15.10 -7.20 -0.66
N ALA A 325 14.99 -8.12 -1.60
CA ALA A 325 13.73 -8.42 -2.29
C ALA A 325 13.29 -9.86 -2.02
N TYR A 326 12.02 -10.21 -2.30
CA TYR A 326 11.64 -11.62 -2.43
C TYR A 326 12.26 -12.22 -3.71
N ASP A 327 11.96 -13.50 -3.99
CA ASP A 327 12.37 -14.12 -5.25
C ASP A 327 11.57 -13.54 -6.43
N VAL A 328 12.02 -12.39 -6.96
CA VAL A 328 11.35 -11.68 -8.07
C VAL A 328 11.18 -12.53 -9.33
N ARG A 329 11.96 -13.61 -9.48
CA ARG A 329 11.85 -14.54 -10.61
C ARG A 329 10.50 -15.25 -10.66
N GLU A 330 9.77 -15.28 -9.54
CA GLU A 330 8.41 -15.81 -9.47
C GLU A 330 7.40 -14.98 -10.30
N THR A 331 7.68 -13.70 -10.53
CA THR A 331 6.80 -12.75 -11.24
C THR A 331 7.43 -12.18 -12.52
N MET A 332 8.73 -12.33 -12.70
CA MET A 332 9.43 -11.95 -13.94
C MET A 332 8.94 -12.74 -15.16
N TYR A 333 8.72 -12.04 -16.27
CA TYR A 333 8.42 -12.64 -17.57
C TYR A 333 9.53 -12.46 -18.62
N LYS A 334 10.50 -11.58 -18.36
CA LYS A 334 11.65 -11.30 -19.24
C LYS A 334 12.95 -11.60 -18.50
N ASP A 335 13.96 -12.11 -19.22
CA ASP A 335 15.33 -12.31 -18.73
C ASP A 335 15.47 -13.15 -17.44
N VAL A 336 14.50 -14.00 -17.10
CA VAL A 336 14.50 -14.83 -15.87
C VAL A 336 15.79 -15.64 -15.69
N ALA A 337 16.37 -16.14 -16.78
CA ALA A 337 17.61 -16.93 -16.77
C ALA A 337 18.88 -16.10 -16.45
N ARG A 338 18.80 -14.76 -16.51
CA ARG A 338 19.89 -13.82 -16.20
C ARG A 338 19.86 -13.34 -14.75
N VAL A 339 18.88 -13.80 -13.96
CA VAL A 339 18.75 -13.43 -12.55
C VAL A 339 18.75 -14.69 -11.70
N THR A 340 19.54 -14.68 -10.63
CA THR A 340 19.52 -15.69 -9.58
C THR A 340 19.20 -15.04 -8.24
N HIS A 341 18.69 -15.83 -7.29
CA HIS A 341 18.24 -15.32 -6.00
C HIS A 341 18.85 -16.16 -4.87
N LYS A 342 19.38 -15.48 -3.86
CA LYS A 342 19.74 -16.06 -2.55
C LYS A 342 18.56 -15.82 -1.59
N GLY A 343 18.24 -16.77 -0.72
CA GLY A 343 17.14 -16.59 0.22
C GLY A 343 17.27 -15.30 1.03
N ALA A 344 16.28 -14.40 0.93
CA ALA A 344 16.31 -13.06 1.53
C ALA A 344 16.72 -13.05 3.01
N ILE A 345 16.12 -13.91 3.84
CA ILE A 345 16.43 -14.00 5.27
C ILE A 345 17.87 -14.46 5.51
N ASP A 346 18.38 -15.39 4.72
CA ASP A 346 19.75 -15.90 4.91
C ASP A 346 20.80 -14.90 4.42
N ALA A 347 20.52 -14.17 3.34
CA ALA A 347 21.33 -13.04 2.92
C ALA A 347 21.33 -11.93 3.99
N ALA A 348 20.16 -11.60 4.55
CA ALA A 348 20.02 -10.61 5.62
C ALA A 348 20.81 -10.98 6.88
N LYS A 349 20.85 -12.27 7.28
CA LYS A 349 21.69 -12.73 8.41
C LYS A 349 23.17 -12.39 8.19
N VAL A 350 23.68 -12.68 7.00
CA VAL A 350 25.09 -12.42 6.66
C VAL A 350 25.36 -10.91 6.68
N GLU A 351 24.46 -10.15 6.08
CA GLU A 351 24.56 -8.70 5.97
C GLU A 351 24.53 -8.00 7.32
N VAL A 352 23.50 -8.30 8.12
CA VAL A 352 23.31 -7.71 9.46
C VAL A 352 24.46 -8.06 10.39
N LYS A 353 24.99 -9.29 10.30
CA LYS A 353 26.18 -9.70 11.05
C LYS A 353 27.37 -8.81 10.70
N HIS A 354 27.65 -8.61 9.41
CA HIS A 354 28.73 -7.73 8.97
C HIS A 354 28.51 -6.27 9.45
N LEU A 355 27.28 -5.76 9.31
CA LEU A 355 26.94 -4.40 9.76
C LEU A 355 27.19 -4.19 11.26
N ARG A 356 26.83 -5.16 12.10
CA ARG A 356 26.99 -5.04 13.56
C ARG A 356 28.42 -5.34 14.01
N GLU A 357 29.06 -6.38 13.47
CA GLU A 357 30.36 -6.86 13.95
C GLU A 357 31.56 -6.16 13.32
N GLU A 358 31.49 -5.82 12.03
CA GLU A 358 32.62 -5.25 11.27
C GLU A 358 32.47 -3.74 11.08
N GLU A 359 31.28 -3.29 10.67
CA GLU A 359 31.02 -1.86 10.43
C GLU A 359 30.62 -1.10 11.69
N HIS A 360 30.33 -1.82 12.78
CA HIS A 360 29.94 -1.27 14.08
C HIS A 360 28.74 -0.31 14.00
N CYS A 361 27.72 -0.69 13.23
CA CYS A 361 26.50 0.09 13.10
C CYS A 361 25.71 0.13 14.42
N ASP A 362 25.40 1.34 14.88
CA ASP A 362 24.52 1.58 16.02
C ASP A 362 23.05 1.35 15.66
N LEU A 363 22.71 1.65 14.41
CA LEU A 363 21.36 1.58 13.86
C LEU A 363 21.37 0.85 12.52
N VAL A 364 20.50 -0.15 12.36
CA VAL A 364 20.35 -0.95 11.13
C VAL A 364 18.91 -0.91 10.64
N LEU A 365 18.73 -0.38 9.43
CA LEU A 365 17.47 -0.31 8.70
C LEU A 365 17.46 -1.34 7.57
N ALA A 366 16.40 -2.13 7.48
CA ALA A 366 16.15 -3.00 6.33
C ALA A 366 15.18 -2.32 5.37
N LEU A 367 15.60 -2.13 4.12
CA LEU A 367 14.72 -1.68 3.04
C LEU A 367 14.33 -2.92 2.23
N THR A 368 13.06 -3.32 2.31
CA THR A 368 12.63 -4.61 1.78
C THR A 368 11.54 -4.46 0.72
N HIS A 369 11.59 -5.29 -0.31
CA HIS A 369 10.47 -5.48 -1.22
C HIS A 369 10.04 -6.94 -1.12
N GLN A 370 9.24 -7.23 -0.09
CA GLN A 370 8.87 -8.58 0.32
C GLN A 370 7.43 -8.59 0.80
N PHE A 371 6.78 -9.77 0.77
CA PHE A 371 5.47 -9.93 1.39
C PHE A 371 5.54 -9.65 2.90
N SER A 372 4.48 -9.10 3.48
CA SER A 372 4.39 -8.81 4.91
C SER A 372 4.66 -10.01 5.82
N ARG A 373 4.34 -11.23 5.37
CA ARG A 373 4.67 -12.46 6.11
C ARG A 373 6.20 -12.69 6.21
N GLU A 374 6.96 -12.27 5.20
CA GLU A 374 8.41 -12.43 5.12
C GLU A 374 9.13 -11.35 5.91
N ASP A 375 8.65 -10.10 5.88
CA ASP A 375 9.16 -9.04 6.78
C ASP A 375 8.89 -9.39 8.25
N CYS A 376 7.71 -9.95 8.55
CA CYS A 376 7.40 -10.47 9.86
C CYS A 376 8.36 -11.59 10.28
N ALA A 377 8.72 -12.49 9.36
CA ALA A 377 9.69 -13.55 9.61
C ALA A 377 11.12 -13.00 9.78
N MET A 378 11.51 -12.00 8.98
CA MET A 378 12.79 -11.32 9.11
C MET A 378 12.91 -10.64 10.48
N SER A 379 11.90 -9.87 10.89
CA SER A 379 11.85 -9.24 12.23
C SER A 379 12.04 -10.26 13.36
N LYS A 380 11.39 -11.43 13.27
CA LYS A 380 11.54 -12.52 14.25
C LYS A 380 12.95 -13.10 14.30
N VAL A 381 13.53 -13.36 13.13
CA VAL A 381 14.82 -14.05 13.02
C VAL A 381 15.98 -13.12 13.35
N MET A 382 15.88 -11.83 13.01
CA MET A 382 16.92 -10.84 13.24
C MET A 382 16.94 -10.33 14.68
N GLY A 383 15.80 -10.37 15.38
CA GLY A 383 15.72 -9.87 16.75
C GLY A 383 16.19 -8.42 16.86
N ASP A 384 17.00 -8.13 17.87
CA ASP A 384 17.57 -6.82 18.17
C ASP A 384 18.66 -6.36 17.19
N SER A 385 19.01 -7.18 16.19
CA SER A 385 20.06 -6.83 15.23
C SER A 385 19.57 -5.88 14.13
N ILE A 386 18.26 -5.73 13.94
CA ILE A 386 17.61 -4.71 13.08
C ILE A 386 16.71 -3.83 13.94
N ASP A 387 16.67 -2.54 13.63
CA ASP A 387 15.90 -1.56 14.39
C ASP A 387 14.55 -1.22 13.72
N LEU A 388 14.48 -1.25 12.39
CA LEU A 388 13.27 -0.96 11.63
C LEU A 388 13.32 -1.59 10.24
N ILE A 389 12.18 -2.13 9.79
CA ILE A 389 11.99 -2.68 8.44
C ILE A 389 11.03 -1.76 7.65
N LEU A 390 11.42 -1.40 6.44
CA LEU A 390 10.73 -0.47 5.55
C LEU A 390 10.38 -1.23 4.27
N GLY A 391 9.16 -1.75 4.19
CA GLY A 391 8.73 -2.74 3.20
C GLY A 391 7.92 -2.19 2.03
N GLY A 392 7.77 -2.99 0.97
CA GLY A 392 6.88 -2.74 -0.18
C GLY A 392 6.10 -3.98 -0.61
N HIS A 393 5.63 -4.05 -1.86
CA HIS A 393 4.99 -5.18 -2.54
C HIS A 393 3.49 -5.40 -2.24
N ASP A 394 3.05 -5.34 -0.98
CA ASP A 394 1.67 -5.74 -0.61
C ASP A 394 0.58 -4.73 -1.00
N HIS A 395 0.95 -3.52 -1.44
CA HIS A 395 0.02 -2.44 -1.82
C HIS A 395 -0.96 -2.04 -0.70
N SER A 396 -0.51 -2.11 0.56
CA SER A 396 -1.30 -1.87 1.75
C SER A 396 -0.55 -0.94 2.70
N THR A 397 -1.30 -0.10 3.42
CA THR A 397 -0.72 0.64 4.54
C THR A 397 -0.65 -0.26 5.77
N GLU A 398 0.56 -0.47 6.29
CA GLU A 398 0.80 -1.34 7.43
C GLU A 398 1.78 -0.72 8.43
N LEU A 399 1.52 -0.99 9.71
CA LEU A 399 2.45 -0.84 10.82
C LEU A 399 2.28 -2.05 11.73
N THR A 400 3.33 -2.87 11.84
CA THR A 400 3.30 -4.07 12.66
C THR A 400 4.46 -4.08 13.64
N THR A 401 4.14 -4.20 14.93
CA THR A 401 5.11 -4.20 16.04
C THR A 401 5.17 -5.55 16.78
N VAL A 402 4.33 -6.53 16.41
CA VAL A 402 4.13 -7.78 17.17
C VAL A 402 4.84 -8.99 16.57
N CYS A 403 5.60 -8.81 15.48
CA CYS A 403 6.29 -9.91 14.82
C CYS A 403 7.54 -10.33 15.58
N GLY A 404 8.51 -9.42 15.71
CA GLY A 404 9.76 -9.60 16.44
C GLY A 404 10.14 -8.27 17.09
N HIS A 405 11.43 -8.02 17.23
CA HIS A 405 11.91 -6.78 17.85
C HIS A 405 11.74 -5.58 16.92
N ALA A 406 12.20 -5.68 15.67
CA ALA A 406 12.06 -4.61 14.68
C ALA A 406 10.60 -4.47 14.24
N PRO A 407 9.94 -3.32 14.42
CA PRO A 407 8.69 -3.06 13.73
C PRO A 407 8.92 -3.03 12.22
N TYR A 408 7.88 -3.35 11.46
CA TYR A 408 7.88 -3.10 10.01
C TYR A 408 6.73 -2.20 9.61
N VAL A 409 6.97 -1.38 8.60
CA VAL A 409 5.96 -0.52 7.97
C VAL A 409 5.92 -0.74 6.47
N LYS A 410 4.75 -0.51 5.88
CA LYS A 410 4.53 -0.41 4.44
C LYS A 410 3.60 0.76 4.15
N ALA A 411 3.87 1.51 3.10
CA ALA A 411 2.94 2.47 2.55
C ALA A 411 2.03 1.81 1.51
N ASP A 412 0.85 2.41 1.31
CA ASP A 412 -0.01 2.08 0.17
C ASP A 412 0.65 2.57 -1.13
N LEU A 413 0.24 2.01 -2.25
CA LEU A 413 0.80 2.32 -3.56
C LEU A 413 0.50 3.77 -3.98
N ASP A 414 1.22 4.24 -5.01
CA ASP A 414 1.04 5.55 -5.65
C ASP A 414 1.17 6.74 -4.68
N LEU A 415 1.91 6.57 -3.58
CA LEU A 415 2.05 7.56 -2.51
C LEU A 415 0.72 7.96 -1.86
N LYS A 416 -0.34 7.14 -2.01
CA LYS A 416 -1.62 7.36 -1.30
C LYS A 416 -1.38 7.56 0.18
N THR A 417 -0.40 6.83 0.71
CA THR A 417 0.18 7.11 2.01
C THR A 417 1.71 7.24 1.95
N GLN A 418 2.27 7.90 2.96
CA GLN A 418 3.70 8.05 3.16
C GLN A 418 4.00 7.97 4.66
N TRP A 419 5.02 7.19 5.04
CA TRP A 419 5.44 7.07 6.43
C TRP A 419 6.54 8.08 6.76
N ILE A 420 6.42 8.72 7.91
CA ILE A 420 7.49 9.44 8.58
C ILE A 420 7.77 8.72 9.89
N MET A 421 8.84 7.94 9.89
CA MET A 421 9.30 7.19 11.04
C MET A 421 10.31 8.01 11.82
N THR A 422 10.19 8.00 13.14
CA THR A 422 11.06 8.72 14.07
C THR A 422 11.74 7.71 14.96
N LEU A 423 13.07 7.66 14.91
CA LEU A 423 13.88 6.80 15.77
C LEU A 423 14.56 7.68 16.82
N TRP A 424 14.28 7.38 18.09
CA TRP A 424 14.80 8.10 19.23
C TRP A 424 16.05 7.41 19.76
N LEU A 425 17.17 8.15 19.77
CA LEU A 425 18.45 7.63 20.24
C LEU A 425 18.61 7.78 21.75
N ASP A 426 19.21 6.77 22.37
CA ASP A 426 19.68 6.79 23.76
C ASP A 426 21.02 7.55 23.89
N ASP A 427 21.56 7.60 25.12
CA ASP A 427 22.82 8.28 25.41
C ASP A 427 24.04 7.67 24.68
N ASN A 428 23.91 6.44 24.17
CA ASN A 428 24.95 5.70 23.44
C ASN A 428 24.75 5.77 21.92
N GLY A 429 23.71 6.41 21.42
CA GLY A 429 23.41 6.51 19.99
C GLY A 429 22.68 5.30 19.41
N LYS A 430 22.12 4.44 20.27
CA LYS A 430 21.30 3.28 19.88
C LYS A 430 19.82 3.64 19.93
N VAL A 431 19.01 2.92 19.16
CA VAL A 431 17.55 3.13 19.14
C VAL A 431 16.93 2.68 20.45
N ASN A 432 16.23 3.59 21.11
CA ASN A 432 15.45 3.34 22.33
C ASN A 432 13.95 3.23 22.04
N ALA A 433 13.46 3.98 21.05
CA ALA A 433 12.05 3.96 20.65
C ALA A 433 11.90 4.28 19.16
N VAL A 434 10.85 3.74 18.55
CA VAL A 434 10.46 4.00 17.17
C VAL A 434 9.00 4.43 17.15
N ASP A 435 8.75 5.63 16.65
CA ASP A 435 7.41 6.18 16.43
C ASP A 435 7.14 6.33 14.93
N GLY A 436 5.88 6.31 14.53
CA GLY A 436 5.47 6.46 13.13
C GLY A 436 4.31 7.42 12.97
N ARG A 437 4.44 8.35 12.02
CA ARG A 437 3.34 9.19 11.55
C ARG A 437 3.03 8.80 10.10
N LEU A 438 1.78 8.38 9.89
CA LEU A 438 1.26 8.11 8.56
C LEU A 438 0.65 9.38 7.98
N LEU A 439 1.02 9.72 6.75
CA LEU A 439 0.39 10.78 5.98
C LEU A 439 -0.46 10.17 4.88
N SER A 440 -1.63 10.76 4.64
CA SER A 440 -2.46 10.48 3.46
C SER A 440 -2.42 11.71 2.56
N LEU A 441 -1.91 11.57 1.34
CA LEU A 441 -1.73 12.71 0.44
C LEU A 441 -2.94 12.87 -0.48
N THR A 442 -3.42 14.11 -0.65
CA THR A 442 -4.60 14.49 -1.43
C THR A 442 -4.37 15.78 -2.21
N ASP A 443 -5.26 16.13 -3.13
CA ASP A 443 -5.23 17.41 -3.86
C ASP A 443 -5.41 18.66 -2.99
N ALA A 444 -5.82 18.51 -1.73
CA ALA A 444 -5.84 19.61 -0.76
C ALA A 444 -4.46 19.94 -0.18
N ASP A 445 -3.50 19.02 -0.28
CA ASP A 445 -2.18 19.18 0.33
C ASP A 445 -1.25 20.04 -0.52
N PRO A 446 -0.33 20.80 0.10
CA PRO A 446 0.69 21.55 -0.60
C PRO A 446 1.58 20.64 -1.46
N PHE A 447 2.12 21.20 -2.54
CA PHE A 447 3.02 20.50 -3.44
C PHE A 447 4.31 21.30 -3.67
N ASP A 448 5.34 20.62 -4.16
CA ASP A 448 6.58 21.23 -4.59
C ASP A 448 6.43 21.77 -6.01
N GLU A 449 6.57 23.08 -6.19
CA GLU A 449 6.36 23.77 -7.48
C GLU A 449 7.45 23.50 -8.51
N GLU A 450 8.66 23.11 -8.08
CA GLU A 450 9.75 22.80 -9.02
C GLU A 450 9.57 21.40 -9.61
N LEU A 451 9.10 20.45 -8.79
CA LEU A 451 8.82 19.09 -9.24
C LEU A 451 7.49 18.96 -10.02
N HIS A 452 6.52 19.85 -9.78
CA HIS A 452 5.19 19.84 -10.41
C HIS A 452 5.22 20.45 -11.82
#